data_AF-A0ABD5DWI5-F1
#
_entry.id   AF-A0ABD5DWI5-F1
#
_cell.length_a   1.000
_cell.length_b   1.000
_cell.length_c   1.000
_cell.angle_alpha   90.00
_cell.angle_beta   90.00
_cell.angle_gamma   90.00
#
_symmetry.space_group_name_H-M   'P 1'
#
loop_
_entity.id
_entity.type
_entity.pdbx_description
1 polymer ?
#
loop_
_entity_poly.entity_id
_entity_poly.type
_entity_poly.pdbx_seq_one_letter_code
_entity_poly.pdbx_strand_id
1 'polypeptide(L)'
;MKYDTSELCDIYQEDVNVVEPLFSNFGGRSSFGGQIITVKCFEDNGLLYDLLEQNGRGHILLIDGGGSVRRALIDADLARLAVQN
;
A
#
# COMPACT_ATOMS: atom_id res chain seq x y z
N MET A 1 -2.33 -3.46 -15.99
CA MET A 1 -3.10 -2.23 -16.23
C MET A 1 -2.27 -1.08 -15.69
N LYS A 2 -2.03 -0.04 -16.49
CA LYS A 2 -1.32 1.16 -16.06
C LYS A 2 -2.39 2.17 -15.66
N TYR A 3 -2.42 2.55 -14.39
CA TYR A 3 -3.16 3.70 -13.91
C TYR A 3 -2.28 4.93 -14.11
N ASP A 4 -2.78 5.88 -14.90
CA ASP A 4 -2.14 7.18 -15.09
C ASP A 4 -2.79 8.18 -14.13
N THR A 5 -2.07 8.54 -13.06
CA THR A 5 -2.61 9.42 -12.03
C THR A 5 -2.81 10.84 -12.54
N SER A 6 -2.08 11.27 -13.58
CA SER A 6 -2.31 12.57 -14.22
C SER A 6 -3.64 12.59 -14.96
N GLU A 7 -3.94 11.54 -15.73
CA GLU A 7 -5.23 11.39 -16.41
C GLU A 7 -6.40 11.33 -15.42
N LEU A 8 -6.23 10.66 -14.28
CA LEU A 8 -7.25 10.64 -13.23
C LEU A 8 -7.50 12.05 -12.65
N CYS A 9 -6.46 12.86 -12.43
CA CYS A 9 -6.64 14.24 -11.97
C CYS A 9 -7.36 15.10 -13.01
N ASP A 10 -7.08 14.90 -14.30
CA ASP A 10 -7.73 15.65 -15.37
C ASP A 10 -9.23 15.33 -15.48
N ILE A 11 -9.61 14.06 -15.32
CA ILE A 11 -11.00 13.60 -15.45
C ILE A 11 -11.83 13.86 -14.19
N TYR A 12 -11.24 13.69 -13.01
CA TYR A 12 -11.94 13.68 -11.71
C TYR A 12 -11.45 14.79 -10.78
N GLN A 13 -11.42 16.03 -11.28
CA GLN A 13 -10.73 17.18 -10.65
C GLN A 13 -11.10 17.42 -9.18
N GLU A 14 -12.38 17.30 -8.82
CA GLU A 14 -12.85 17.58 -7.45
C GLU A 14 -12.91 16.32 -6.56
N ASP A 15 -12.78 15.13 -7.17
CA ASP A 15 -12.93 13.84 -6.48
C ASP A 15 -11.58 13.18 -6.16
N VAL A 16 -10.47 13.72 -6.69
CA VAL A 16 -9.12 13.19 -6.49
C VAL A 16 -8.37 13.98 -5.44
N ASN A 17 -7.86 13.26 -4.43
CA ASN A 17 -6.91 13.79 -3.47
C ASN A 17 -5.51 13.27 -3.81
N VAL A 18 -4.54 14.19 -3.94
CA VAL A 18 -3.14 13.85 -4.23
C VAL A 18 -2.36 13.80 -2.92
N VAL A 19 -1.69 12.68 -2.67
CA VAL A 19 -0.81 12.53 -1.51
C VAL A 19 0.51 13.26 -1.73
N GLU A 20 1.06 13.84 -0.67
CA GLU A 20 2.41 14.40 -0.66
C GLU A 20 3.45 13.34 -1.10
N PRO A 21 4.58 13.75 -1.69
CA PRO A 21 5.62 12.84 -2.20
C PRO A 21 6.42 12.21 -1.04
N LEU A 22 5.78 11.27 -0.34
CA LEU A 22 6.29 10.59 0.86
C LEU A 22 6.86 9.19 0.57
N PHE A 23 6.48 8.60 -0.56
CA PHE A 23 6.75 7.19 -0.86
C PHE A 23 7.90 6.99 -1.85
N SER A 24 8.61 5.88 -1.65
CA SER A 24 9.59 5.34 -2.60
C SER A 24 9.07 4.04 -3.20
N ASN A 25 9.37 3.80 -4.49
CA ASN A 25 8.96 2.59 -5.18
C ASN A 25 9.99 1.47 -4.98
N PHE A 26 9.57 0.35 -4.37
CA PHE A 26 10.42 -0.83 -4.13
C PHE A 26 9.92 -2.10 -4.83
N GLY A 27 8.66 -2.16 -5.23
CA GLY A 27 8.05 -3.34 -5.86
C GLY A 27 8.31 -3.45 -7.36
N GLY A 28 8.07 -4.64 -7.93
CA GLY A 28 8.19 -4.88 -9.38
C GLY A 28 7.05 -4.33 -10.23
N ARG A 29 5.98 -3.79 -9.61
CA ARG A 29 4.83 -3.18 -10.28
C ARG A 29 4.87 -1.67 -10.06
N SER A 30 5.09 -0.92 -11.12
CA SER A 30 5.19 0.56 -11.10
C SER A 30 3.85 1.29 -11.10
N SER A 31 2.74 0.57 -11.27
CA SER A 31 1.39 1.14 -11.25
C SER A 31 0.37 0.09 -10.79
N PHE A 32 -0.49 0.49 -9.86
CA PHE A 32 -1.53 -0.34 -9.24
C PHE A 32 -2.65 0.56 -8.65
N GLY A 33 -3.80 -0.05 -8.37
CA GLY A 33 -5.01 0.63 -7.91
C GLY A 33 -5.98 -0.38 -7.29
N GLY A 34 -6.75 0.04 -6.29
CA GLY A 34 -7.66 -0.81 -5.52
C GLY A 34 -8.26 -0.09 -4.32
N GLN A 35 -9.19 -0.73 -3.63
CA GLN A 35 -9.81 -0.22 -2.41
C GLN A 35 -8.80 -0.22 -1.25
N ILE A 36 -8.66 0.92 -0.56
CA ILE A 36 -7.70 1.04 0.54
C ILE A 36 -8.22 0.30 1.78
N ILE A 37 -7.37 -0.52 2.38
CA ILE A 37 -7.49 -1.01 3.75
C ILE A 37 -6.36 -0.40 4.55
N THR A 38 -6.66 0.17 5.72
CA THR A 38 -5.66 0.84 6.54
C THR A 38 -5.35 0.05 7.80
N VAL A 39 -4.08 0.07 8.21
CA VAL A 39 -3.64 -0.42 9.51
C VAL A 39 -2.68 0.59 10.11
N LYS A 40 -2.77 0.78 11.43
CA LYS A 40 -1.82 1.57 12.20
C LYS A 40 -1.08 0.65 13.14
N CYS A 41 0.24 0.69 13.10
CA CYS A 41 1.12 -0.04 14.01
C CYS A 41 2.38 0.80 14.30
N PHE A 42 3.21 0.33 15.22
CA PHE A 42 4.47 0.99 15.55
C PHE A 42 5.54 -0.05 15.82
N GLU A 43 6.51 -0.15 14.90
CA GLU A 43 7.70 -1.01 15.02
C GLU A 43 7.41 -2.52 15.21
N ASP A 44 6.18 -2.94 14.92
CA ASP A 44 5.68 -4.30 14.99
C ASP A 44 4.81 -4.60 13.76
N ASN A 45 4.98 -5.79 13.20
CA ASN A 45 4.30 -6.23 11.98
C ASN A 45 3.37 -7.44 12.19
N GLY A 46 3.08 -7.84 13.43
CA GLY A 46 2.22 -9.00 13.71
C GLY A 46 0.84 -8.87 13.07
N LEU A 47 0.21 -7.70 13.19
CA LEU A 47 -1.09 -7.42 12.57
C LEU A 47 -1.07 -7.49 11.03
N LEU A 48 0.09 -7.35 10.39
CA LEU A 48 0.19 -7.40 8.94
C LEU A 48 0.04 -8.82 8.41
N TYR A 49 0.50 -9.82 9.17
CA TYR A 49 0.31 -11.23 8.81
C TYR A 49 -1.18 -11.57 8.77
N ASP A 50 -1.91 -11.27 9.85
CA ASP A 50 -3.36 -11.53 9.96
C ASP A 50 -4.18 -10.84 8.85
N LEU A 51 -3.76 -9.64 8.43
CA LEU A 51 -4.42 -8.90 7.36
C LEU A 51 -4.13 -9.49 5.98
N LEU A 52 -2.89 -9.93 5.72
CA LEU A 52 -2.50 -10.51 4.44
C LEU A 52 -3.00 -11.94 4.23
N GLU A 53 -3.48 -12.61 5.28
CA GLU A 53 -4.20 -13.88 5.18
C GLU A 53 -5.66 -13.71 4.71
N GLN A 54 -6.23 -12.50 4.81
CA GLN A 54 -7.58 -12.20 4.32
C GLN A 54 -7.59 -11.94 2.82
N ASN A 55 -8.75 -12.00 2.16
CA ASN A 55 -8.84 -11.77 0.71
C ASN A 55 -8.43 -10.33 0.31
N GLY A 56 -7.28 -10.21 -0.34
CA GLY A 56 -6.66 -8.97 -0.80
C GLY A 56 -6.99 -8.62 -2.24
N ARG A 57 -7.78 -9.43 -2.96
CA ARG A 57 -8.13 -9.15 -4.36
C ARG A 57 -8.83 -7.79 -4.47
N GLY A 58 -8.23 -6.89 -5.25
CA GLY A 58 -8.77 -5.56 -5.49
C GLY A 58 -8.51 -4.55 -4.37
N HIS A 59 -7.71 -4.90 -3.36
CA HIS A 59 -7.37 -4.04 -2.23
C HIS A 59 -5.93 -3.52 -2.28
N ILE A 60 -5.68 -2.41 -1.59
CA ILE A 60 -4.35 -1.86 -1.29
C ILE A 60 -4.24 -1.72 0.22
N LEU A 61 -3.27 -2.38 0.84
CA LEU A 61 -2.97 -2.20 2.27
C LEU A 61 -2.08 -0.97 2.48
N LEU A 62 -2.61 0.04 3.16
CA LEU A 62 -1.89 1.24 3.56
C LEU A 62 -1.53 1.15 5.05
N ILE A 63 -0.22 1.23 5.35
CA ILE A 63 0.31 1.02 6.69
C ILE A 63 0.82 2.35 7.24
N ASP A 64 0.17 2.85 8.30
CA ASP A 64 0.73 3.91 9.14
C ASP A 64 1.64 3.26 10.19
N GLY A 65 2.95 3.27 9.90
CA GLY A 65 4.00 2.79 10.81
C GLY A 65 4.53 3.85 11.79
N GLY A 66 3.87 5.01 11.90
CA GLY A 66 4.35 6.15 12.69
C GLY A 66 5.60 6.83 12.12
N GLY A 67 5.98 6.52 10.88
CA GLY A 67 7.17 7.07 10.21
C GLY A 67 8.51 6.58 10.79
N SER A 68 8.53 5.51 11.60
CA SER A 68 9.79 4.98 12.14
C SER A 68 10.64 4.35 11.05
N VAL A 69 11.92 4.71 11.03
CA VAL A 69 12.96 4.11 10.17
C VAL A 69 13.88 3.16 10.94
N ARG A 70 13.55 2.85 12.21
CA ARG A 70 14.40 2.01 13.08
C ARG A 70 14.20 0.52 12.84
N ARG A 71 13.00 0.11 12.39
CA ARG A 71 12.64 -1.28 12.12
C ARG A 71 11.83 -1.38 10.84
N ALA A 72 12.10 -2.39 10.03
CA ALA A 72 11.30 -2.71 8.86
C ALA A 72 9.95 -3.31 9.29
N LEU A 73 8.85 -2.85 8.68
CA LEU A 73 7.53 -3.45 8.85
C LEU A 73 7.26 -4.55 7.81
N ILE A 74 7.86 -4.44 6.62
CA ILE A 74 7.71 -5.39 5.52
C ILE A 74 9.06 -6.08 5.28
N ASP A 75 9.03 -7.40 5.26
CA ASP A 75 10.14 -8.27 4.87
C ASP A 75 9.76 -9.11 3.63
N ALA A 76 10.68 -9.99 3.22
CA ALA A 76 10.48 -10.83 2.04
C ALA A 76 9.32 -11.83 2.21
N ASP A 77 9.03 -12.26 3.43
CA ASP A 77 8.00 -13.28 3.70
C ASP A 77 6.61 -12.65 3.68
N LEU A 78 6.43 -11.48 4.31
CA LEU A 78 5.22 -10.66 4.19
C LEU A 78 4.95 -10.26 2.73
N ALA A 79 5.98 -9.83 2.00
CA ALA A 79 5.82 -9.48 0.60
C ALA A 79 5.40 -10.70 -0.25
N ARG A 80 5.92 -11.90 0.05
CA ARG A 80 5.52 -13.14 -0.63
C ARG A 80 4.09 -13.53 -0.30
N LEU A 81 3.69 -13.42 0.97
CA LEU A 81 2.33 -13.68 1.42
C LEU A 81 1.32 -12.78 0.67
N ALA A 82 1.62 -11.49 0.56
CA ALA A 82 0.80 -10.53 -0.19
C ALA A 82 0.67 -10.84 -1.69
N VAL A 83 1.65 -11.52 -2.30
CA VAL A 83 1.60 -11.93 -3.71
C VAL A 83 0.82 -13.22 -3.92
N GLN A 84 0.80 -14.11 -2.92
CA GLN A 84 0.08 -15.37 -2.97
C GLN A 84 -1.42 -15.22 -2.71
N ASN A 85 -1.79 -14.16 -2.00
CA ASN A 85 -3.16 -13.78 -1.68
C ASN A 85 -3.84 -13.03 -2.84
#